data_AF-A0A355WA40-F1
#
_entry.id   AF-A0A355WA40-F1
#
_cell.length_a   1.000
_cell.length_b   1.000
_cell.length_c   1.000
_cell.angle_alpha   90.00
_cell.angle_beta   90.00
_cell.angle_gamma   90.00
#
_symmetry.space_group_name_H-M   'P 1'
#
loop_
_entity.id
_entity.type
_entity.pdbx_description
1 polymer ?
#
loop_
_entity_poly.entity_id
_entity_poly.type
_entity_poly.pdbx_seq_one_letter_code
_entity_poly.pdbx_strand_id
1 'polypeptide(L)'
;MKTNTDISKFFEECLKSSPKKGISAVMGKDAKINKITFDNDSRNVKVDLSPEFVTELNSGAMLESMKLDSLANTFGSYYGSNKVYLTIDGKPYASGHIALGPEEFLEPKLDKAVELK
;
A
#
# COMPACT_ATOMS: atom_id res chain seq x y z
N MET A 1 -9.86 -7.45 -22.40
CA MET A 1 -8.94 -7.05 -21.32
C MET A 1 -9.66 -7.19 -19.99
N LYS A 2 -9.08 -7.89 -19.00
CA LYS A 2 -9.60 -7.90 -17.62
C LYS A 2 -9.07 -6.64 -16.94
N THR A 3 -9.88 -5.58 -16.91
CA THR A 3 -9.52 -4.23 -16.44
C THR A 3 -8.89 -4.21 -15.04
N ASN A 4 -9.29 -5.12 -14.15
CA ASN A 4 -8.73 -5.21 -12.79
C ASN A 4 -7.31 -5.82 -12.73
N THR A 5 -6.93 -6.65 -13.71
CA THR A 5 -5.57 -7.21 -13.79
C THR A 5 -4.58 -6.13 -14.23
N ASP A 6 -5.02 -5.23 -15.11
CA ASP A 6 -4.20 -4.17 -15.69
C ASP A 6 -3.82 -3.11 -14.65
N ILE A 7 -4.80 -2.66 -13.86
CA ILE A 7 -4.59 -1.63 -12.83
C ILE A 7 -3.68 -2.09 -11.68
N SER A 8 -3.82 -3.35 -11.24
CA SER A 8 -2.99 -3.91 -10.17
C SER A 8 -1.53 -3.99 -10.60
N LYS A 9 -1.29 -4.36 -11.87
CA LYS A 9 0.06 -4.41 -12.43
C LYS A 9 0.67 -3.03 -12.60
N PHE A 10 -0.11 -2.04 -13.06
CA PHE A 10 0.33 -0.65 -13.14
C PHE A 10 0.80 -0.11 -11.78
N PHE A 11 -0.01 -0.29 -10.73
CA PHE A 11 0.38 0.13 -9.38
C PHE A 11 1.61 -0.61 -8.86
N GLU A 12 1.71 -1.91 -9.13
CA GLU A 12 2.87 -2.70 -8.76
C GLU A 12 4.16 -2.14 -9.39
N GLU A 13 4.15 -1.83 -10.69
CA GLU A 13 5.30 -1.23 -11.37
C GLU A 13 5.63 0.16 -10.83
N CYS A 14 4.63 1.00 -10.57
CA CYS A 14 4.83 2.31 -9.95
C CYS A 14 5.44 2.22 -8.55
N LEU A 15 4.96 1.31 -7.70
CA LEU A 15 5.41 1.19 -6.31
C LEU A 15 6.79 0.53 -6.18
N LYS A 16 7.22 -0.25 -7.19
CA LYS A 16 8.57 -0.81 -7.31
C LYS A 16 9.58 0.16 -7.90
N SER A 17 9.11 1.18 -8.62
CA SER A 17 9.98 2.18 -9.23
C SER A 17 10.33 3.29 -8.24
N SER A 18 11.61 3.59 -8.10
CA SER A 18 12.04 4.80 -7.41
C SER A 18 11.74 6.02 -8.28
N PRO A 19 11.06 7.06 -7.76
CA PRO A 19 10.69 8.22 -8.57
C PRO A 19 11.90 9.14 -8.88
N LYS A 20 12.89 9.21 -7.99
CA LYS A 20 14.12 10.01 -8.15
C LYS A 20 15.28 9.42 -7.33
N LYS A 21 16.52 9.72 -7.72
CA LYS A 21 17.73 9.32 -6.99
C LYS A 21 17.66 9.79 -5.53
N GLY A 22 17.84 8.87 -4.58
CA GLY A 22 17.77 9.14 -3.15
C GLY A 22 16.41 8.86 -2.50
N ILE A 23 15.39 8.49 -3.28
CA ILE A 23 14.08 8.06 -2.76
C ILE A 23 13.98 6.54 -2.91
N SER A 24 13.70 5.82 -1.82
CA SER A 24 13.51 4.38 -1.87
C SER A 24 12.15 4.02 -2.48
N ALA A 25 12.08 2.89 -3.18
CA ALA A 25 10.81 2.32 -3.63
C ALA A 25 9.94 1.89 -2.44
N VAL A 26 8.62 1.92 -2.63
CA VAL A 26 7.65 1.53 -1.59
C VAL A 26 7.64 0.02 -1.42
N MET A 27 7.57 -0.70 -2.54
CA MET A 27 7.62 -2.16 -2.62
C MET A 27 8.97 -2.57 -3.19
N GLY A 28 9.54 -3.67 -2.70
CA GLY A 28 10.70 -4.25 -3.36
C GLY A 28 10.28 -5.15 -4.52
N LYS A 29 11.28 -5.69 -5.22
CA LYS A 29 11.12 -6.31 -6.53
C LYS A 29 10.20 -7.54 -6.52
N ASP A 30 10.20 -8.28 -5.41
CA ASP A 30 9.54 -9.57 -5.30
C ASP A 30 8.11 -9.44 -4.73
N ALA A 31 7.80 -8.33 -4.05
CA ALA A 31 6.47 -8.04 -3.54
C ALA A 31 5.45 -7.85 -4.67
N LYS A 32 4.22 -8.32 -4.47
CA LYS A 32 3.15 -8.25 -5.48
C LYS A 32 1.88 -7.66 -4.93
N ILE A 33 1.06 -7.08 -5.82
CA ILE A 33 -0.32 -6.75 -5.52
C ILE A 33 -1.20 -7.90 -5.99
N ASN A 34 -1.72 -8.68 -5.04
CA ASN A 34 -2.59 -9.81 -5.33
C ASN A 34 -3.97 -9.33 -5.80
N LYS A 35 -4.53 -8.34 -5.11
CA LYS A 35 -5.87 -7.83 -5.40
C LYS A 35 -6.08 -6.42 -4.86
N ILE A 36 -6.74 -5.58 -5.64
CA ILE A 36 -7.32 -4.32 -5.17
C ILE A 36 -8.83 -4.44 -5.30
N THR A 37 -9.56 -4.10 -4.23
CA THR A 37 -11.03 -4.07 -4.22
C THR A 37 -11.48 -2.72 -3.69
N PHE A 38 -12.38 -2.06 -4.43
CA PHE A 38 -13.02 -0.83 -4.00
C PHE A 38 -14.50 -1.10 -3.72
N ASP A 39 -14.95 -0.74 -2.53
CA ASP A 39 -16.35 -0.82 -2.12
C ASP A 39 -17.01 0.55 -2.33
N ASN A 40 -17.95 0.64 -3.26
CA ASN A 40 -18.59 1.91 -3.63
C ASN A 40 -19.52 2.44 -2.53
N ASP A 41 -20.19 1.55 -1.79
CA ASP A 41 -21.14 1.92 -0.74
C ASP A 41 -20.42 2.52 0.47
N SER A 42 -19.41 1.81 0.98
CA SER A 42 -18.65 2.22 2.16
C SER A 42 -17.52 3.19 1.82
N ARG A 43 -17.22 3.38 0.53
CA ARG A 43 -16.08 4.16 0.02
C ARG A 43 -14.76 3.69 0.62
N ASN A 44 -14.59 2.37 0.74
CA ASN A 44 -13.42 1.73 1.33
C ASN A 44 -12.58 1.08 0.22
N VAL A 45 -11.26 1.12 0.34
CA VAL A 45 -10.38 0.36 -0.53
C VAL A 45 -9.65 -0.70 0.27
N LYS A 46 -9.62 -1.92 -0.25
CA LYS A 46 -8.86 -3.04 0.28
C LYS A 46 -7.75 -3.41 -0.69
N VAL A 47 -6.53 -3.45 -0.19
CA VAL A 47 -5.33 -3.80 -0.94
C VAL A 47 -4.73 -5.06 -0.31
N ASP A 48 -4.65 -6.12 -1.11
CA ASP A 48 -4.02 -7.38 -0.73
C ASP A 48 -2.65 -7.49 -1.39
N LEU A 49 -1.62 -7.67 -0.56
CA LEU A 49 -0.23 -7.80 -0.98
C LEU A 49 0.32 -9.20 -0.68
N SER A 50 1.39 -9.55 -1.36
CA SER A 50 2.12 -10.79 -1.11
C SER A 50 3.02 -10.69 0.14
N PRO A 51 3.37 -11.82 0.79
CA PRO A 51 4.16 -11.84 2.03
C PRO A 51 5.57 -11.26 1.88
N GLU A 52 6.11 -11.24 0.66
CA GLU A 52 7.39 -10.62 0.32
C GLU A 52 7.44 -9.13 0.71
N PHE A 53 6.29 -8.43 0.67
CA PHE A 53 6.20 -7.04 1.11
C PHE A 53 6.67 -6.87 2.57
N VAL A 54 6.28 -7.78 3.46
CA VAL A 54 6.62 -7.71 4.89
C VAL A 54 8.05 -8.16 5.15
N THR A 55 8.54 -9.15 4.41
CA THR A 55 9.90 -9.68 4.59
C THR A 55 10.96 -8.62 4.31
N GLU A 56 10.66 -7.68 3.41
CA GLU A 56 11.52 -6.54 3.06
C GLU A 56 11.49 -5.40 4.09
N LEU A 57 10.60 -5.44 5.10
CA LEU A 57 10.43 -4.39 6.12
C LEU A 57 11.25 -4.62 7.38
N ASN A 58 12.12 -5.63 7.39
CA ASN A 58 13.00 -5.97 8.51
C ASN A 58 14.11 -4.92 8.80
N SER A 59 13.93 -3.68 8.32
CA SER A 59 14.86 -2.55 8.46
C SER A 59 14.36 -1.45 9.41
N GLY A 60 13.21 -1.66 10.09
CA GLY A 60 12.76 -0.86 11.23
C GLY A 60 11.38 -0.21 11.09
N ALA A 61 10.74 0.05 12.24
CA ALA A 61 9.36 0.54 12.36
C ALA A 61 9.08 1.90 11.67
N MET A 62 10.10 2.77 11.58
CA MET A 62 9.96 4.09 10.95
C MET A 62 9.83 3.97 9.43
N LEU A 63 10.69 3.17 8.79
CA LEU A 63 10.63 2.93 7.35
C LEU A 63 9.32 2.22 6.98
N GLU A 64 8.90 1.29 7.83
CA GLU A 64 7.63 0.60 7.69
C GLU A 64 6.44 1.58 7.71
N SER A 65 6.37 2.44 8.73
CA SER A 65 5.32 3.47 8.81
C SER A 65 5.27 4.36 7.56
N MET A 66 6.43 4.77 7.04
CA MET A 66 6.50 5.60 5.82
C MET A 66 5.97 4.87 4.58
N LYS A 67 6.26 3.58 4.45
CA LYS A 67 5.73 2.77 3.34
C LYS A 67 4.23 2.57 3.46
N LEU A 68 3.72 2.31 4.66
CA LEU A 68 2.27 2.20 4.92
C LEU A 68 1.56 3.52 4.63
N ASP A 69 2.11 4.66 5.09
CA ASP A 69 1.58 5.99 4.79
C ASP A 69 1.60 6.26 3.27
N SER A 70 2.64 5.84 2.55
CA SER A 70 2.68 5.97 1.09
C SER A 70 1.59 5.14 0.40
N LEU A 71 1.35 3.90 0.84
CA LEU A 71 0.26 3.07 0.30
C LEU A 71 -1.10 3.70 0.58
N ALA A 72 -1.31 4.17 1.82
CA ALA A 72 -2.56 4.83 2.22
C ALA A 72 -2.82 6.08 1.37
N ASN A 73 -1.79 6.91 1.17
CA ASN A 73 -1.88 8.10 0.35
C ASN A 73 -2.18 7.77 -1.12
N THR A 74 -1.49 6.79 -1.70
CA THR A 74 -1.70 6.39 -3.10
C THR A 74 -3.12 5.88 -3.32
N PHE A 75 -3.55 4.86 -2.57
CA PHE A 75 -4.84 4.22 -2.81
C PHE A 75 -6.01 5.04 -2.27
N GLY A 76 -5.85 5.69 -1.13
CA GLY A 76 -6.85 6.59 -0.58
C GLY A 76 -7.16 7.73 -1.55
N SER A 77 -6.11 8.40 -2.07
CA SER A 77 -6.29 9.49 -3.04
C SER A 77 -6.87 9.02 -4.36
N TYR A 78 -6.35 7.91 -4.92
CA TYR A 78 -6.79 7.42 -6.23
C TYR A 78 -8.27 7.00 -6.23
N TYR A 79 -8.73 6.33 -5.16
CA TYR A 79 -10.10 5.85 -5.05
C TYR A 79 -11.04 6.84 -4.33
N GLY A 80 -10.54 7.99 -3.86
CA GLY A 80 -11.31 8.94 -3.06
C GLY A 80 -11.82 8.34 -1.76
N SER A 81 -11.02 7.46 -1.14
CA SER A 81 -11.31 6.74 0.09
C SER A 81 -10.48 7.29 1.26
N ASN A 82 -11.12 7.47 2.41
CA ASN A 82 -10.42 7.80 3.65
C ASN A 82 -9.98 6.54 4.43
N LYS A 83 -10.37 5.34 3.97
CA LYS A 83 -10.08 4.07 4.65
C LYS A 83 -9.42 3.08 3.71
N VAL A 84 -8.17 2.76 3.99
CA VAL A 84 -7.37 1.80 3.23
C VAL A 84 -7.10 0.57 4.10
N TYR A 85 -7.77 -0.53 3.79
CA TYR A 85 -7.55 -1.82 4.45
C TYR A 85 -6.40 -2.54 3.78
N LEU A 86 -5.41 -2.96 4.57
CA LEU A 86 -4.25 -3.67 4.09
C LEU A 86 -4.27 -5.13 4.56
N THR A 87 -4.10 -6.05 3.62
CA THR A 87 -3.99 -7.48 3.92
C THR A 87 -2.76 -8.10 3.26
N ILE A 88 -2.24 -9.14 3.88
CA ILE A 88 -1.16 -9.99 3.36
C ILE A 88 -1.74 -11.38 3.13
N ASP A 89 -1.78 -11.83 1.88
CA ASP A 89 -2.34 -13.13 1.48
C ASP A 89 -3.75 -13.38 2.10
N GLY A 90 -4.62 -12.37 2.01
CA GLY A 90 -5.98 -12.38 2.54
C GLY A 90 -6.12 -12.17 4.06
N LYS A 91 -5.01 -12.14 4.81
CA LYS A 91 -5.01 -11.97 6.28
C LYS A 91 -4.72 -10.53 6.67
N PRO A 92 -5.21 -10.04 7.83
CA PRO A 92 -4.87 -8.69 8.31
C PRO A 92 -3.36 -8.45 8.32
N TYR A 93 -2.96 -7.23 7.95
CA TYR A 93 -1.55 -6.87 7.90
C TYR A 93 -0.87 -7.10 9.26
N ALA A 94 0.24 -7.81 9.25
CA ALA A 94 1.08 -7.99 10.42
C ALA A 94 2.55 -8.11 10.01
N SER A 95 3.39 -7.36 10.70
CA SER A 95 4.85 -7.38 10.57
C SER A 95 5.51 -7.55 11.94
N GLY A 96 6.84 -7.39 12.00
CA GLY A 96 7.59 -7.34 13.25
C GLY A 96 7.34 -6.10 14.11
N HIS A 97 6.79 -5.00 13.57
CA HIS A 97 6.60 -3.75 14.33
C HIS A 97 5.16 -3.23 14.35
N ILE A 98 4.39 -3.50 13.29
CA ILE A 98 3.02 -2.99 13.14
C ILE A 98 2.11 -4.17 12.81
N ALA A 99 0.98 -4.24 13.51
CA ALA A 99 -0.10 -5.17 13.21
C ALA A 99 -1.40 -4.37 13.15
N LEU A 100 -2.23 -4.69 12.16
CA LEU A 100 -3.56 -4.14 11.99
C LEU A 100 -4.58 -5.26 12.22
N GLY A 101 -5.58 -4.99 13.03
CA GLY A 101 -6.75 -5.83 13.19
C GLY A 101 -7.63 -5.86 11.93
N PRO A 102 -8.62 -6.76 11.90
CA PRO A 102 -9.52 -6.94 10.75
C PRO A 102 -10.38 -5.72 10.42
N GLU A 103 -10.62 -4.85 11.41
CA GLU A 103 -11.41 -3.61 11.25
C GLU A 103 -10.53 -2.36 11.27
N GLU A 104 -9.21 -2.51 11.44
CA GLU A 104 -8.27 -1.40 11.40
C GLU A 104 -7.88 -1.08 9.96
N PHE A 105 -7.70 0.20 9.69
CA PHE A 105 -7.40 0.74 8.37
C PHE A 105 -6.35 1.83 8.47
N LEU A 106 -5.67 2.06 7.37
CA LEU A 106 -4.78 3.19 7.19
C LEU A 106 -5.57 4.38 6.64
N GLU A 107 -5.33 5.55 7.20
CA GLU A 107 -5.91 6.81 6.72
C GLU A 107 -4.85 7.57 5.91
N PRO A 108 -5.21 8.11 4.73
CA PRO A 108 -4.31 8.96 3.97
C PRO A 108 -3.97 10.25 4.74
N LYS A 109 -2.68 10.54 4.87
CA LYS A 109 -2.13 11.71 5.56
C LYS A 109 -1.46 12.65 4.55
N LEU A 110 -2.26 13.29 3.71
CA LEU A 110 -1.75 14.17 2.64
C LEU A 110 -1.16 15.48 3.18
N ASP A 111 -1.63 15.98 4.33
CA ASP A 111 -1.06 17.16 5.01
C ASP A 111 0.41 17.00 5.41
N LYS A 112 0.90 15.77 5.50
CA LYS A 112 2.30 15.45 5.84
C LYS A 112 3.09 14.96 4.63
N ALA A 113 2.46 14.87 3.46
CA ALA A 113 3.11 14.43 2.23
C ALA A 113 3.90 15.60 1.62
N VAL A 114 5.12 15.31 1.17
CA VAL A 114 5.95 16.28 0.45
C VAL A 114 5.73 16.09 -1.04
N GLU A 115 5.24 17.12 -1.71
CA GLU A 115 5.14 17.12 -3.17
C GLU A 115 6.54 17.08 -3.79
N LEU A 116 6.76 16.12 -4.70
CA LEU A 116 8.01 16.02 -5.44
C LEU A 116 8.05 17.13 -6.50
N LYS A 117 8.75 18.23 -6.18
CA LYS A 117 9.17 19.24 -7.17
C LYS A 117 10.25 18.70 -8.10
#